data_AF-U1P5D1-F1
#
_entry.id   AF-U1P5D1-F1
#
_cell.length_a   1.000
_cell.length_b   1.000
_cell.length_c   1.000
_cell.angle_alpha   90.00
_cell.angle_beta   90.00
_cell.angle_gamma   90.00
#
_symmetry.space_group_name_H-M   'P 1'
#
loop_
_entity.id
_entity.type
_entity.pdbx_description
1 polymer ?
#
loop_
_entity_poly.entity_id
_entity_poly.type
_entity_poly.pdbx_seq_one_letter_code
_entity_poly.pdbx_strand_id
1 'polypeptide(L)'
;MSTGPLVRVRAWLRSLAGFDALVLVSLIWFLAKFLRYAFPPLFPTFQTEFAVSNGQLGAAFTAMMTVYAAMQFPSGALADRLGVVRVVVCGAGVAAVGALGVTL
;
A
#
# COMPACT_ATOMS: atom_id res chain seq x y z
N MET A 1 10.42 -38.06 27.60
CA MET A 1 10.65 -36.61 27.84
C MET A 1 9.51 -35.83 27.21
N SER A 2 8.51 -35.45 28.01
CA SER A 2 7.34 -34.67 27.58
C SER A 2 7.72 -33.19 27.56
N THR A 3 7.67 -32.54 26.39
CA THR A 3 7.88 -31.09 26.30
C THR A 3 6.74 -30.37 27.03
N GLY A 4 7.05 -29.70 28.14
CA GLY A 4 6.06 -29.05 28.99
C GLY A 4 5.22 -27.98 28.25
N PRO A 5 4.00 -27.67 28.74
CA PRO A 5 3.06 -26.76 28.07
C PRO A 5 3.63 -25.37 27.76
N LEU A 6 4.56 -24.88 28.59
CA LEU A 6 5.25 -23.60 28.39
C LEU A 6 6.17 -23.59 27.15
N VAL A 7 6.75 -24.73 26.76
CA VAL A 7 7.58 -24.86 25.55
C VAL A 7 6.72 -24.78 24.30
N ARG A 8 5.53 -25.40 24.33
CA ARG A 8 4.53 -25.30 23.23
C ARG A 8 4.02 -23.88 23.05
N VAL A 9 3.73 -23.17 24.14
CA VAL A 9 3.29 -21.75 24.09
C VAL A 9 4.38 -20.84 23.51
N ARG A 10 5.65 -21.02 23.93
CA ARG A 10 6.78 -20.25 23.39
C ARG A 10 7.08 -20.55 21.92
N ALA A 11 6.85 -21.78 21.46
CA ALA A 11 6.98 -22.15 20.04
C ALA A 11 5.84 -21.54 19.20
N TRP A 12 4.62 -21.54 19.74
CA TRP A 12 3.45 -20.95 19.10
C TRP A 12 3.57 -19.41 18.99
N LEU A 13 4.06 -18.73 20.02
CA LEU A 13 4.35 -17.28 19.97
C LEU A 13 5.47 -16.93 18.98
N ARG A 14 6.49 -17.78 18.82
CA ARG A 14 7.52 -17.60 17.78
C ARG A 14 7.00 -17.88 16.37
N SER A 15 6.06 -18.81 16.23
CA SER A 15 5.31 -19.01 14.99
C SER A 15 4.43 -17.78 14.68
N LEU A 16 3.89 -17.10 15.70
CA LEU A 16 3.14 -15.86 15.51
C LEU A 16 4.02 -14.71 15.02
N ALA A 17 5.25 -14.60 15.54
CA ALA A 17 6.28 -13.70 15.01
C ALA A 17 6.72 -14.09 13.58
N GLY A 18 6.41 -15.29 13.11
CA GLY A 18 6.58 -15.70 11.71
C GLY A 18 5.58 -15.04 10.75
N PHE A 19 4.51 -14.41 11.25
CA PHE A 19 3.51 -13.72 10.42
C PHE A 19 3.85 -12.25 10.15
N ASP A 20 4.99 -11.73 10.59
CA ASP A 20 5.38 -10.33 10.40
C ASP A 20 5.29 -9.91 8.92
N ALA A 21 5.79 -10.75 8.02
CA ALA A 21 5.69 -10.50 6.57
C ALA A 21 4.23 -10.49 6.07
N LEU A 22 3.39 -11.38 6.60
CA LEU A 22 1.97 -11.44 6.25
C LEU A 22 1.25 -10.17 6.71
N VAL A 23 1.46 -9.78 7.97
CA VAL A 23 0.88 -8.55 8.55
C VAL A 23 1.33 -7.32 7.75
N LEU A 24 2.63 -7.20 7.47
CA LEU A 24 3.18 -6.08 6.70
C LEU A 24 2.59 -6.01 5.29
N VAL A 25 2.57 -7.13 4.57
CA VAL A 25 1.99 -7.19 3.22
C VAL A 25 0.50 -6.87 3.26
N SER A 26 -0.25 -7.41 4.20
CA SER A 26 -1.68 -7.10 4.38
C SER A 26 -1.92 -5.63 4.68
N LEU A 27 -1.10 -4.99 5.53
CA LEU A 27 -1.20 -3.57 5.83
C LEU A 27 -0.88 -2.69 4.61
N ILE A 28 0.16 -3.03 3.86
CA ILE A 28 0.51 -2.32 2.61
C ILE A 28 -0.65 -2.44 1.61
N TRP A 29 -1.22 -3.64 1.47
CA TRP A 29 -2.33 -3.88 0.56
C TRP A 29 -3.60 -3.15 0.99
N PHE A 30 -3.90 -3.20 2.29
CA PHE A 30 -5.00 -2.46 2.90
C PHE A 30 -4.85 -0.97 2.62
N LEU A 31 -3.69 -0.37 2.91
CA LEU A 31 -3.46 1.06 2.72
C LEU A 31 -3.63 1.45 1.24
N ALA A 32 -3.06 0.68 0.32
CA ALA A 32 -3.19 0.94 -1.11
C ALA A 32 -4.65 0.89 -1.60
N LYS A 33 -5.44 -0.08 -1.11
CA LYS A 33 -6.86 -0.20 -1.46
C LYS A 33 -7.70 0.87 -0.78
N PHE A 34 -7.45 1.13 0.49
CA PHE A 34 -8.12 2.15 1.26
C PHE A 34 -7.99 3.51 0.59
N LEU A 35 -6.76 3.95 0.24
CA LEU A 35 -6.55 5.22 -0.46
C LEU A 35 -7.30 5.28 -1.79
N ARG A 36 -7.21 4.21 -2.60
CA ARG A 36 -7.89 4.15 -3.91
C ARG A 36 -9.41 4.31 -3.77
N TYR A 37 -10.01 3.66 -2.78
CA TYR A 37 -11.46 3.67 -2.60
C TYR A 37 -11.96 4.83 -1.75
N ALA A 38 -11.10 5.44 -0.94
CA ALA A 38 -11.41 6.68 -0.22
C ALA A 38 -11.45 7.90 -1.15
N PHE A 39 -10.75 7.85 -2.28
CA PHE A 39 -10.64 9.00 -3.18
C PHE A 39 -12.01 9.46 -3.75
N PRO A 40 -12.86 8.62 -4.37
CA PRO A 40 -14.15 9.07 -4.91
C PRO A 40 -15.14 9.62 -3.87
N PRO A 41 -15.34 8.99 -2.69
CA PRO A 41 -16.17 9.54 -1.63
C PRO A 41 -15.74 10.92 -1.11
N LEU A 42 -14.47 11.27 -1.24
CA LEU A 42 -13.92 12.56 -0.81
C LEU A 42 -14.09 13.68 -1.85
N PHE A 43 -14.66 13.40 -3.03
CA PHE A 43 -14.85 14.41 -4.07
C PHE A 43 -15.59 15.66 -3.58
N PRO A 44 -16.71 15.56 -2.84
CA PRO A 44 -17.41 16.76 -2.35
C PRO A 44 -16.53 17.62 -1.44
N THR A 45 -15.74 16.98 -0.57
CA THR A 45 -14.79 17.66 0.32
C THR A 45 -13.72 18.38 -0.49
N PHE A 46 -13.11 17.73 -1.48
CA PHE A 46 -12.08 18.34 -2.31
C PHE A 46 -12.61 19.50 -3.16
N GLN A 47 -13.84 19.42 -3.66
CA GLN A 47 -14.47 20.54 -4.39
C GLN A 47 -14.64 21.76 -3.49
N THR A 48 -15.03 21.55 -2.23
CA THR A 48 -15.25 22.63 -1.26
C THR A 48 -13.94 23.28 -0.84
N GLU A 49 -12.91 22.49 -0.53
CA GLU A 49 -11.62 22.98 -0.05
C GLU A 49 -10.73 23.57 -1.15
N PHE A 50 -10.72 22.96 -2.34
CA PHE A 50 -9.81 23.34 -3.42
C PHE A 50 -10.48 24.06 -4.59
N ALA A 51 -11.79 24.33 -4.52
CA ALA A 51 -12.58 24.98 -5.57
C ALA A 51 -12.43 24.32 -6.96
N VAL A 52 -12.23 23.00 -6.98
CA VAL A 52 -12.07 22.20 -8.21
C VAL A 52 -13.41 21.64 -8.68
N SER A 53 -13.50 21.31 -9.97
CA SER A 53 -14.68 20.67 -10.58
C SER A 53 -14.61 19.14 -10.53
N ASN A 54 -15.76 18.48 -10.68
CA ASN A 54 -15.83 17.02 -10.89
C ASN A 54 -14.96 16.54 -12.06
N GLY A 55 -14.86 17.33 -13.14
CA GLY A 55 -14.03 17.00 -14.30
C GLY A 55 -12.54 16.96 -13.95
N GLN A 56 -12.06 17.92 -13.15
CA GLN A 56 -10.67 17.96 -12.69
C GLN A 56 -10.36 16.80 -11.74
N LEU A 57 -11.24 16.50 -10.78
CA LEU A 57 -11.07 15.36 -9.87
C LEU A 57 -11.13 14.01 -10.61
N GLY A 58 -12.04 13.88 -11.57
CA GLY A 58 -12.13 12.71 -12.44
C GLY A 58 -10.87 12.53 -13.30
N ALA A 59 -10.31 13.61 -13.83
CA ALA A 59 -9.05 13.58 -14.57
C ALA A 59 -7.88 13.16 -13.67
N ALA A 60 -7.80 13.68 -12.44
CA ALA A 60 -6.79 13.28 -11.46
C ALA A 60 -6.88 11.79 -11.10
N PHE A 61 -8.09 11.29 -10.84
CA PHE A 61 -8.32 9.86 -10.58
C PHE A 61 -7.95 9.00 -11.80
N THR A 62 -8.29 9.45 -13.00
CA THR A 62 -7.93 8.77 -14.25
C THR A 62 -6.41 8.71 -14.41
N ALA A 63 -5.70 9.83 -14.19
CA ALA A 63 -4.24 9.86 -14.25
C ALA A 63 -3.61 8.88 -13.26
N MET A 64 -4.12 8.82 -12.03
CA MET A 64 -3.68 7.83 -11.03
C MET A 64 -3.88 6.39 -11.54
N MET A 65 -5.04 6.09 -12.12
CA MET A 65 -5.34 4.77 -12.67
C MET A 65 -4.50 4.43 -13.90
N THR A 66 -4.18 5.41 -14.74
CA THR A 66 -3.29 5.25 -15.90
C THR A 66 -1.87 4.91 -15.46
N VAL A 67 -1.32 5.62 -14.47
CA VAL A 67 0.02 5.31 -13.91
C VAL A 67 0.01 3.91 -13.29
N TYR A 68 -1.04 3.56 -12.56
CA TYR A 68 -1.19 2.21 -12.01
C TYR A 68 -1.17 1.14 -13.11
N ALA A 69 -1.96 1.32 -14.18
CA ALA A 69 -2.01 0.38 -15.29
C ALA A 69 -0.65 0.28 -16.01
N ALA A 70 -0.01 1.43 -16.26
CA ALA A 70 1.31 1.49 -16.89
C ALA A 70 2.37 0.76 -16.06
N MET A 71 2.30 0.85 -14.73
CA MET A 71 3.24 0.18 -13.81
C MET A 71 2.90 -1.27 -13.50
N GLN A 72 1.73 -1.79 -13.92
CA GLN A 72 1.25 -3.13 -13.55
C GLN A 72 2.23 -4.24 -13.96
N PHE A 73 2.79 -4.17 -15.18
CA PHE A 73 3.78 -5.14 -15.66
C PHE A 73 5.23 -4.76 -15.37
N PRO A 74 5.67 -3.48 -15.56
CA PRO A 74 7.03 -3.08 -15.23
C PRO A 74 7.42 -3.37 -13.78
N SER A 75 6.52 -3.16 -12.83
CA SER A 75 6.78 -3.47 -11.42
C SER A 75 6.97 -4.98 -11.18
N GLY A 76 6.20 -5.83 -11.87
CA GLY A 76 6.36 -7.28 -11.84
C GLY A 76 7.72 -7.71 -12.41
N ALA A 77 8.08 -7.22 -13.60
CA ALA A 77 9.36 -7.54 -14.23
C ALA A 77 10.57 -7.05 -13.40
N LEU A 78 10.44 -5.89 -12.73
CA LEU A 78 11.46 -5.42 -11.79
C LEU A 78 11.53 -6.31 -10.54
N ALA A 79 10.39 -6.78 -10.04
CA ALA A 79 10.35 -7.66 -8.87
C ALA A 79 11.02 -9.01 -9.17
N ASP A 80 10.84 -9.55 -10.37
CA ASP A 80 11.50 -10.78 -10.81
C ASP A 80 13.03 -10.63 -10.90
N ARG A 81 13.52 -9.43 -11.25
CA ARG A 81 14.96 -9.15 -11.41
C ARG A 81 15.66 -8.69 -10.13
N LEU A 82 14.99 -7.87 -9.33
CA LEU A 82 15.59 -7.16 -8.19
C LEU A 82 15.08 -7.65 -6.83
N GLY A 83 14.07 -8.53 -6.84
CA GLY A 83 13.41 -9.06 -5.66
C GLY A 83 12.17 -8.26 -5.25
N VAL A 84 11.11 -8.99 -4.87
CA VAL A 84 9.79 -8.43 -4.52
C VAL A 84 9.86 -7.40 -3.39
N VAL A 85 10.58 -7.71 -2.30
CA VAL A 85 10.68 -6.82 -1.13
C VAL A 85 11.26 -5.46 -1.52
N ARG A 86 12.32 -5.46 -2.34
CA ARG A 86 13.04 -4.25 -2.72
C ARG A 86 12.14 -3.34 -3.57
N VAL A 87 11.39 -3.92 -4.51
CA VAL A 87 10.43 -3.17 -5.34
C VAL A 87 9.26 -2.62 -4.52
N VAL A 88 8.71 -3.41 -3.58
CA VAL A 88 7.62 -2.96 -2.70
C VAL A 88 8.08 -1.81 -1.81
N VAL A 89 9.25 -1.90 -1.19
CA VAL A 89 9.80 -0.83 -0.33
C VAL A 89 10.07 0.45 -1.14
N CYS A 90 10.67 0.34 -2.33
CA CYS A 90 10.87 1.50 -3.21
C CYS A 90 9.54 2.14 -3.62
N GLY A 91 8.55 1.33 -4.04
CA GLY A 91 7.22 1.84 -4.41
C GLY A 91 6.51 2.53 -3.25
N ALA A 92 6.57 1.94 -2.05
CA ALA A 92 6.04 2.56 -0.84
C ALA A 92 6.77 3.88 -0.49
N GLY A 93 8.10 3.91 -0.66
CA GLY A 93 8.91 5.13 -0.48
C GLY A 93 8.50 6.25 -1.44
N VAL A 94 8.32 5.95 -2.73
CA VAL A 94 7.84 6.93 -3.72
C VAL A 94 6.45 7.45 -3.35
N ALA A 95 5.55 6.56 -2.92
CA ALA A 95 4.20 6.96 -2.48
C ALA A 95 4.24 7.86 -1.25
N ALA A 96 5.10 7.56 -0.26
CA ALA A 96 5.27 8.38 0.94
C ALA A 96 5.86 9.76 0.61
N VAL A 97 6.89 9.83 -0.24
CA VAL A 97 7.47 11.10 -0.69
C VAL A 97 6.45 11.92 -1.47
N GLY A 98 5.66 11.28 -2.36
CA GLY A 98 4.59 11.94 -3.09
C GLY A 98 3.52 12.54 -2.17
N ALA A 99 3.12 11.80 -1.13
CA ALA A 99 2.17 12.29 -0.14
C ALA A 99 2.71 13.51 0.65
N LEU A 100 3.98 13.46 1.07
CA LEU A 100 4.63 14.57 1.76
C LEU A 100 4.79 15.80 0.86
N GLY A 101 5.09 15.61 -0.42
CA GLY A 101 5.22 16.70 -1.39
C GLY A 101 3.91 17.44 -1.67
N VAL A 102 2.74 16.86 -1.37
CA VAL A 102 1.44 17.54 -1.44
C VAL A 102 1.19 18.41 -0.20
N THR A 103 1.89 18.14 0.91
CA THR A 103 1.70 18.86 2.18
C THR A 103 2.65 20.05 2.36
N LEU A 104 3.69 20.16 1.53
CA LEU A 104 4.71 21.22 1.52
C LEU A 104 4.45 22.22 0.39
#